data_AF-I9L2E8-F1
#
_entry.id   AF-I9L2E8-F1
#
_cell.length_a   1.000
_cell.length_b   1.000
_cell.length_c   1.000
_cell.angle_alpha   90.00
_cell.angle_beta   90.00
_cell.angle_gamma   90.00
#
_symmetry.space_group_name_H-M   'P 1'
#
loop_
_entity.id
_entity.type
_entity.pdbx_description
1 polymer ?
#
loop_
_entity_poly.entity_id
_entity_poly.type
_entity_poly.pdbx_seq_one_letter_code
_entity_poly.pdbx_strand_id
1 'polypeptide(L)'
;MISFRLPWFTLLLGPVVFAGACLLPLGEILKLPTALVGIMLLLDGSLGLSILPRLTPFASFPEDWRLIERDLYFGEVGITRASASILACVALAVCGSVFGTGDWLGWCAITIIIVFGIGWFFAALKAIRDTLSNGS
;
A
#
# COMPACT_ATOMS: atom_id res chain seq x y z
N MET A 1 -6.47 23.58 7.88
CA MET A 1 -5.68 22.33 7.77
C MET A 1 -6.61 21.23 7.29
N ILE A 2 -6.45 20.78 6.04
CA ILE A 2 -7.21 19.65 5.50
C ILE A 2 -6.70 18.41 6.22
N SER A 3 -7.56 17.79 7.04
CA SER A 3 -7.22 16.57 7.75
C SER A 3 -7.33 15.40 6.78
N PHE A 4 -6.20 15.02 6.19
CA PHE A 4 -6.01 13.72 5.54
C PHE A 4 -6.41 12.66 6.57
N ARG A 5 -7.49 11.91 6.36
CA ARG A 5 -7.94 10.89 7.34
C ARG A 5 -7.55 9.47 6.95
N LEU A 6 -7.30 9.24 5.66
CA LEU A 6 -7.12 7.90 5.10
C LEU A 6 -5.70 7.34 5.17
N PRO A 7 -4.63 8.13 4.91
CA PRO A 7 -3.26 7.66 5.08
C PRO A 7 -2.90 7.32 6.53
N TRP A 8 -3.65 7.85 7.50
CA TRP A 8 -3.41 7.58 8.93
C TRP A 8 -3.85 6.17 9.34
N PHE A 9 -4.87 5.61 8.70
CA PHE A 9 -5.27 4.23 8.97
C PHE A 9 -4.14 3.27 8.65
N THR A 10 -3.49 3.43 7.49
CA THR A 10 -2.38 2.56 7.09
C THR A 10 -1.12 2.80 7.92
N LEU A 11 -0.89 4.04 8.39
CA LEU A 11 0.20 4.36 9.33
C LEU A 11 -0.04 3.85 10.76
N LEU A 12 -1.28 3.64 11.19
CA LEU A 12 -1.59 3.04 12.48
C LEU A 12 -1.58 1.51 12.39
N LEU A 13 -2.18 0.95 11.34
CA LEU A 13 -2.28 -0.49 11.16
C LEU A 13 -0.92 -1.11 10.82
N GLY A 14 -0.11 -0.43 10.00
CA GLY A 14 1.19 -0.93 9.54
C GLY A 14 2.16 -1.30 10.67
N PRO A 15 2.46 -0.40 11.63
CA PRO A 15 3.27 -0.71 12.79
C PRO A 15 2.68 -1.82 13.66
N VAL A 16 1.35 -1.86 13.83
CA VAL A 16 0.69 -2.88 14.66
C VAL A 16 0.85 -4.27 14.02
N VAL A 17 0.63 -4.38 12.71
CA VAL A 17 0.81 -5.62 11.96
C VAL A 17 2.29 -6.04 11.96
N PHE A 18 3.21 -5.09 11.74
CA PHE A 18 4.65 -5.36 11.75
C PHE A 18 5.13 -5.81 13.14
N ALA A 19 4.75 -5.09 14.19
CA ALA A 19 5.07 -5.46 15.56
C ALA A 19 4.44 -6.82 15.94
N GLY A 20 3.19 -7.07 15.52
CA GLY A 20 2.54 -8.37 15.68
C GLY A 20 3.31 -9.49 15.00
N ALA A 21 3.82 -9.26 13.78
CA ALA A 21 4.65 -10.23 13.06
C ALA A 21 5.96 -10.55 13.78
N CYS A 22 6.55 -9.56 14.44
CA CYS A 22 7.82 -9.70 15.17
C CYS A 22 7.65 -10.31 16.58
N LEU A 23 6.55 -10.00 17.27
CA LEU A 23 6.34 -10.31 18.69
C LEU A 23 5.50 -11.57 18.91
N LEU A 24 4.64 -11.96 17.97
CA LEU A 24 3.84 -13.16 18.09
C LEU A 24 4.64 -14.41 17.66
N PRO A 25 4.40 -15.57 18.28
CA PRO A 25 5.01 -16.84 17.91
C PRO A 25 4.41 -17.40 16.61
N LEU A 26 4.56 -16.66 15.51
CA LEU A 26 4.17 -17.10 14.17
C LEU A 26 5.16 -18.15 13.66
N GLY A 27 4.66 -19.12 12.89
CA GLY A 27 5.52 -20.04 12.15
C GLY A 27 6.45 -19.27 11.20
N GLU A 28 7.66 -19.77 10.98
CA GLU A 28 8.70 -19.07 10.18
C GLU A 28 8.22 -18.69 8.78
N ILE A 29 7.41 -19.54 8.17
CA ILE A 29 6.81 -19.33 6.84
C ILE A 29 5.89 -18.10 6.81
N LEU A 30 5.23 -17.78 7.92
CA LEU A 30 4.26 -16.68 8.01
C LEU A 30 4.87 -15.38 8.51
N LYS A 31 6.05 -15.41 9.16
CA LYS A 31 6.69 -14.20 9.70
C LYS A 31 6.97 -13.17 8.60
N LEU A 32 7.66 -13.58 7.54
CA LEU A 32 8.04 -12.67 6.45
C LEU A 32 6.82 -12.09 5.70
N PRO A 33 5.84 -12.90 5.26
CA PRO A 33 4.62 -12.36 4.64
C PRO A 33 3.85 -11.39 5.54
N THR A 34 3.73 -11.70 6.84
CA THR A 34 3.00 -10.83 7.79
C THR A 34 3.75 -9.51 8.02
N ALA A 35 5.07 -9.58 8.18
CA ALA A 35 5.90 -8.38 8.27
C ALA A 35 5.82 -7.53 7.00
N LEU A 36 5.79 -8.17 5.83
CA LEU A 36 5.65 -7.51 4.53
C LEU A 36 4.32 -6.74 4.42
N VAL A 37 3.20 -7.31 4.89
CA VAL A 37 1.92 -6.58 4.95
C VAL A 37 2.04 -5.30 5.79
N GLY A 38 2.68 -5.38 6.96
CA GLY A 38 2.92 -4.22 7.81
C GLY A 38 3.77 -3.13 7.13
N ILE A 39 4.83 -3.55 6.42
CA ILE A 39 5.70 -2.66 5.64
C ILE A 39 4.93 -2.00 4.48
N MET A 40 4.12 -2.76 3.75
CA MET A 40 3.36 -2.24 2.61
C MET A 40 2.33 -1.19 3.06
N LEU A 41 1.68 -1.39 4.21
CA LEU A 41 0.76 -0.41 4.79
C LEU A 41 1.48 0.87 5.22
N LEU A 42 2.65 0.74 5.85
CA LEU A 42 3.50 1.88 6.19
C LEU A 42 3.92 2.66 4.94
N LEU A 43 4.35 1.94 3.90
CA LEU A 43 4.72 2.53 2.63
C LEU A 43 3.55 3.28 2.01
N ASP A 44 2.37 2.67 1.95
CA ASP A 44 1.14 3.30 1.43
C ASP A 44 0.79 4.61 2.17
N GLY A 45 0.84 4.58 3.50
CA GLY A 45 0.58 5.77 4.30
C GLY A 45 1.63 6.86 4.11
N SER A 46 2.90 6.48 4.05
CA SER A 46 4.00 7.43 3.84
C SER A 46 3.96 8.09 2.46
N LEU A 47 3.64 7.32 1.41
CA LEU A 47 3.46 7.82 0.05
C LEU A 47 2.23 8.73 -0.04
N GLY A 48 1.12 8.34 0.59
CA GLY A 48 -0.09 9.16 0.67
C GLY A 48 0.13 10.52 1.34
N LEU A 49 0.91 10.57 2.42
CA LEU A 49 1.22 11.84 3.10
C LEU A 49 2.28 12.68 2.37
N SER A 50 3.26 12.04 1.75
CA SER A 50 4.47 12.75 1.27
C SER A 50 4.46 13.04 -0.23
N ILE A 51 3.98 12.08 -1.02
CA ILE A 51 4.04 12.12 -2.49
C ILE A 51 2.74 12.64 -3.07
N LEU A 52 1.58 12.20 -2.57
CA LEU A 52 0.28 12.62 -3.13
C LEU A 52 0.12 14.17 -3.17
N PRO A 53 0.44 14.94 -2.11
CA PRO A 53 0.44 16.42 -2.15
C PRO A 53 1.32 17.04 -3.22
N ARG A 54 2.41 16.37 -3.60
CA ARG A 54 3.35 16.87 -4.60
C ARG A 54 2.90 16.56 -6.03
N LEU A 55 2.06 15.53 -6.21
CA LEU A 55 1.53 15.16 -7.52
C LEU A 55 0.31 16.00 -7.94
N THR A 56 -0.31 16.69 -6.98
CA THR A 56 -1.52 17.49 -7.19
C THR A 56 -1.37 18.95 -6.71
N PRO A 57 -0.33 19.69 -7.16
CA PRO A 57 -0.15 21.09 -6.76
C PRO A 57 -1.30 21.99 -7.24
N PHE A 58 -2.10 21.53 -8.20
CA PHE A 58 -3.20 22.27 -8.84
C PHE A 58 -4.61 21.87 -8.35
N ALA A 59 -4.75 20.91 -7.43
CA ALA A 59 -6.04 20.60 -6.82
C ALA A 59 -6.46 21.80 -5.95
N SER A 60 -7.17 22.73 -6.58
CA SER A 60 -7.45 24.07 -6.08
C SER A 60 -8.56 24.06 -5.02
N PHE A 61 -9.37 23.00 -5.00
CA PHE A 61 -10.51 22.85 -4.12
C PHE A 61 -10.34 21.66 -3.15
N PRO A 62 -10.74 21.81 -1.87
CA PRO A 62 -10.73 20.70 -0.90
C PRO A 62 -11.59 19.49 -1.30
N GLU A 63 -12.54 19.68 -2.22
CA GLU A 63 -13.45 18.65 -2.73
C GLU A 63 -12.75 17.68 -3.68
N ASP A 64 -11.98 18.21 -4.64
CA ASP A 64 -11.15 17.39 -5.55
C ASP A 64 -10.17 16.52 -4.77
N TRP A 65 -9.57 17.09 -3.72
CA TRP A 65 -8.69 16.38 -2.80
C TRP A 65 -9.33 15.15 -2.17
N ARG A 66 -10.55 15.30 -1.65
CA ARG A 66 -11.30 14.19 -1.05
C ARG A 66 -11.68 13.13 -2.07
N LEU A 67 -12.01 13.54 -3.29
CA LEU A 67 -12.36 12.62 -4.37
C LEU A 67 -11.14 11.80 -4.80
N ILE A 68 -9.98 12.43 -4.96
CA ILE A 68 -8.71 11.76 -5.29
C ILE A 68 -8.34 10.75 -4.21
N GLU A 69 -8.41 11.13 -2.92
CA GLU A 69 -8.16 10.20 -1.81
C GLU A 69 -9.15 9.03 -1.82
N ARG A 70 -10.44 9.32 -1.99
CA ARG A 70 -11.48 8.30 -2.01
C ARG A 70 -11.23 7.31 -3.14
N ASP A 71 -10.88 7.78 -4.33
CA ASP A 71 -10.65 6.91 -5.48
C ASP A 71 -9.36 6.09 -5.34
N LEU A 72 -8.29 6.70 -4.81
CA LEU A 72 -7.02 6.02 -4.58
C LEU A 72 -7.09 4.89 -3.54
N TYR A 73 -7.93 5.06 -2.50
CA TYR A 73 -8.03 4.09 -1.39
C TYR A 73 -9.26 3.17 -1.49
N PHE A 74 -10.40 3.66 -1.96
CA PHE A 74 -11.67 2.92 -2.00
C PHE A 74 -12.28 2.79 -3.39
N GLY A 75 -11.74 3.49 -4.39
CA GLY A 75 -12.10 3.27 -5.78
C GLY A 75 -11.64 1.90 -6.26
N GLU A 76 -12.01 1.58 -7.50
CA GLU A 76 -11.61 0.33 -8.16
C GLU A 76 -10.08 0.16 -8.16
N VAL A 77 -9.35 1.27 -8.31
CA VAL A 77 -7.89 1.31 -8.28
C VAL A 77 -7.35 0.91 -6.90
N GLY A 78 -7.93 1.45 -5.82
CA GLY A 78 -7.56 1.10 -4.45
C GLY A 78 -7.82 -0.36 -4.13
N ILE A 79 -8.99 -0.89 -4.49
CA ILE A 79 -9.37 -2.29 -4.29
C ILE A 79 -8.44 -3.23 -5.07
N THR A 80 -8.14 -2.90 -6.32
CA THR A 80 -7.23 -3.70 -7.18
C THR A 80 -5.83 -3.72 -6.61
N ARG A 81 -5.32 -2.59 -6.13
CA ARG A 81 -4.00 -2.48 -5.49
C ARG A 81 -3.92 -3.30 -4.19
N ALA A 82 -4.94 -3.18 -3.33
CA ALA A 82 -5.00 -3.92 -2.07
C ALA A 82 -5.08 -5.43 -2.30
N SER A 83 -5.94 -5.88 -3.22
CA SER A 83 -6.06 -7.30 -3.58
C SER A 83 -4.79 -7.87 -4.20
N ALA A 84 -4.14 -7.14 -5.12
CA ALA A 84 -2.85 -7.55 -5.68
C ALA A 84 -1.76 -7.71 -4.60
N SER A 85 -1.76 -6.82 -3.60
CA SER A 85 -0.81 -6.87 -2.48
C SER A 85 -1.05 -8.07 -1.58
N ILE A 86 -2.31 -8.36 -1.25
CA ILE A 86 -2.70 -9.54 -0.47
C ILE A 86 -2.31 -10.81 -1.23
N LEU A 87 -2.62 -10.89 -2.53
CA LEU A 87 -2.25 -12.03 -3.38
C LEU A 87 -0.74 -12.23 -3.44
N ALA A 88 0.05 -11.16 -3.54
CA ALA A 88 1.51 -11.25 -3.52
C ALA A 88 2.03 -11.80 -2.19
N CYS A 89 1.47 -11.38 -1.05
CA CYS A 89 1.83 -11.90 0.27
C CYS A 89 1.44 -13.37 0.44
N VAL A 90 0.26 -13.76 -0.03
CA VAL A 90 -0.19 -15.16 -0.02
C VAL A 90 0.70 -16.02 -0.91
N ALA A 91 1.02 -15.56 -2.12
CA ALA A 91 1.93 -16.25 -3.03
C ALA A 91 3.31 -16.44 -2.40
N LEU A 92 3.84 -15.42 -1.71
CA LEU A 92 5.10 -15.52 -0.99
C LEU A 92 5.06 -16.58 0.12
N ALA A 93 3.96 -16.63 0.89
CA ALA A 93 3.76 -17.64 1.93
C ALA A 93 3.68 -19.06 1.35
N VAL A 94 2.93 -19.24 0.25
CA VAL A 94 2.81 -20.54 -0.44
C VAL A 94 4.17 -20.97 -0.99
N CYS A 95 4.90 -20.09 -1.68
CA CYS A 95 6.22 -20.40 -2.20
C CYS A 95 7.20 -20.76 -1.07
N GLY A 96 7.18 -20.04 0.05
CA GLY A 96 7.99 -20.37 1.23
C GLY A 96 7.64 -21.74 1.84
N SER A 97 6.38 -22.16 1.78
CA SER A 97 5.97 -23.49 2.24
C SER A 97 6.41 -24.62 1.31
N VAL A 98 6.53 -24.37 0.01
CA VAL A 98 6.88 -25.38 -1.00
C VAL A 98 8.39 -25.49 -1.20
N PHE A 99 9.09 -24.36 -1.29
CA PHE A 99 10.51 -24.30 -1.61
C PHE A 99 11.40 -24.07 -0.38
N GLY A 100 10.80 -23.92 0.80
CA GLY A 100 11.49 -23.69 2.08
C GLY A 100 11.89 -22.23 2.31
N THR A 101 12.50 -21.97 3.46
CA THR A 101 13.01 -20.65 3.84
C THR A 101 14.45 -20.47 3.34
N GLY A 102 14.69 -19.40 2.57
CA GLY A 102 16.02 -19.07 2.07
C GLY A 102 16.10 -17.63 1.55
N ASP A 103 17.29 -17.17 1.19
CA ASP A 103 17.56 -15.77 0.80
C ASP A 103 16.70 -15.30 -0.39
N TRP A 104 16.31 -16.23 -1.27
CA TRP A 104 15.43 -15.95 -2.40
C TRP A 104 14.07 -15.37 -1.99
N LEU A 105 13.53 -15.74 -0.82
CA LEU A 105 12.29 -15.15 -0.29
C LEU A 105 12.47 -13.66 0.03
N GLY A 106 13.64 -13.27 0.53
CA GLY A 106 13.98 -11.87 0.77
C GLY A 106 13.99 -11.06 -0.53
N TRP A 107 14.61 -11.60 -1.58
CA TRP A 107 14.61 -10.96 -2.91
C TRP A 107 13.20 -10.85 -3.51
N CYS A 108 12.35 -11.86 -3.33
CA CYS A 108 10.95 -11.78 -3.72
C CYS A 108 10.20 -10.69 -2.93
N ALA A 109 10.40 -10.59 -1.62
CA ALA A 109 9.80 -9.55 -0.79
C ALA A 109 10.22 -8.14 -1.23
N ILE A 110 11.52 -7.92 -1.49
CA ILE A 110 12.03 -6.63 -2.01
C ILE A 110 11.37 -6.30 -3.35
N THR A 111 11.26 -7.28 -4.24
CA THR A 111 10.62 -7.08 -5.55
C THR A 111 9.14 -6.67 -5.38
N ILE A 112 8.42 -7.31 -4.47
CA ILE A 112 7.03 -6.95 -4.15
C ILE A 112 6.93 -5.50 -3.65
N ILE A 113 7.83 -5.06 -2.78
CA ILE A 113 7.86 -3.68 -2.27
C ILE A 113 8.05 -2.67 -3.40
N ILE A 114 9.01 -2.93 -4.30
CA ILE A 114 9.31 -2.04 -5.44
C ILE A 114 8.10 -1.97 -6.38
N VAL A 115 7.55 -3.12 -6.78
CA VAL A 115 6.39 -3.19 -7.67
C VAL A 115 5.18 -2.51 -7.05
N PHE A 116 4.96 -2.67 -5.74
CA PHE A 116 3.90 -1.99 -5.03
C PHE A 116 4.08 -0.47 -5.04
N GLY A 117 5.29 0.04 -4.79
CA GLY A 117 5.56 1.48 -4.84
C GLY A 117 5.31 2.07 -6.23
N ILE A 118 5.72 1.37 -7.29
CA ILE A 118 5.47 1.76 -8.68
C ILE A 118 3.97 1.74 -8.98
N GLY A 119 3.28 0.65 -8.60
CA GLY A 119 1.83 0.51 -8.79
C GLY A 119 1.04 1.58 -8.05
N TRP A 120 1.48 1.94 -6.84
CA TRP A 120 0.91 3.04 -6.06
C TRP A 120 1.02 4.37 -6.80
N PHE A 121 2.19 4.66 -7.39
CA PHE A 121 2.40 5.90 -8.13
C PHE A 121 1.47 6.02 -9.33
N PHE A 122 1.33 4.95 -10.13
CA PHE A 122 0.39 4.93 -11.26
C PHE A 122 -1.07 5.02 -10.79
N ALA A 123 -1.42 4.37 -9.69
CA ALA A 123 -2.74 4.48 -9.08
C ALA A 123 -3.06 5.92 -8.68
N ALA A 124 -2.11 6.63 -8.06
CA ALA A 124 -2.25 8.03 -7.71
C ALA A 124 -2.48 8.89 -8.96
N LEU A 125 -1.65 8.74 -10.00
CA LEU A 125 -1.83 9.49 -11.25
C LEU A 125 -3.19 9.22 -11.92
N LYS A 126 -3.64 7.97 -11.90
CA LYS A 126 -4.97 7.61 -12.43
C LYS A 126 -6.09 8.27 -11.63
N ALA A 127 -6.07 8.17 -10.30
CA ALA A 127 -7.08 8.80 -9.44
C ALA A 127 -7.14 10.33 -9.63
N ILE A 128 -5.98 10.98 -9.79
CA ILE A 128 -5.86 12.41 -10.10
C ILE A 128 -6.50 12.72 -11.45
N ARG A 129 -6.09 12.00 -12.49
CA ARG A 129 -6.61 12.19 -13.85
C ARG A 129 -8.12 12.02 -13.89
N ASP A 130 -8.63 10.92 -13.32
CA ASP A 130 -10.04 10.56 -13.39
C ASP A 130 -10.88 11.58 -12.60
N THR A 131 -10.38 12.09 -11.47
CA THR A 131 -11.07 13.17 -10.73
C THR A 131 -11.09 14.49 -11.50
N LEU A 132 -9.95 14.92 -12.05
CA LEU A 132 -9.86 16.19 -12.78
C LEU A 132 -10.61 16.17 -14.12
N SER A 133 -10.70 15.00 -14.78
CA SER A 133 -11.42 14.84 -16.05
C SER A 133 -12.94 14.84 -15.92
N ASN A 134 -13.47 14.48 -14.74
CA ASN A 134 -14.91 14.43 -14.46
C ASN A 134 -15.43 15.72 -13.78
N GLY A 135 -14.54 16.67 -13.47
CA GLY A 135 -14.87 17.97 -12.86
C GLY A 135 -15.09 19.12 -13.85
N SER A 136 -15.02 18.85 -15.16
CA SER A 136 -15.31 19.78 -16.27
C SER A 136 -16.62 19.45 -16.95
#